data_AF-A0A497H8N6-F1
#
_entry.id   AF-A0A497H8N6-F1
#
_cell.length_a   1.000
_cell.length_b   1.000
_cell.length_c   1.000
_cell.angle_alpha   90.00
_cell.angle_beta   90.00
_cell.angle_gamma   90.00
#
_symmetry.space_group_name_H-M   'P 1'
#
loop_
_entity.id
_entity.type
_entity.pdbx_description
1 polymer ?
#
loop_
_entity_poly.entity_id
_entity_poly.type
_entity_poly.pdbx_seq_one_letter_code
_entity_poly.pdbx_strand_id
1 'polypeptide(L)' 'MACKKYGLEHNNNPIEGYNEDIKQRYKVMRGFKSFESADAFLDLRRITYNFVRGDVTRAMRAGISLELGWNRLEGLIKI' A
#
# COMPACT_ATOMS: atom_id res chain seq x y z
N MET A 1 13.27 15.51 -2.62
CA MET A 1 13.19 14.21 -1.89
C MET A 1 13.85 14.40 -0.53
N ALA A 2 13.16 14.07 0.55
CA ALA A 2 13.63 14.31 1.92
C ALA A 2 15.01 13.66 2.19
N CYS A 3 15.28 12.48 1.62
CA CYS A 3 16.61 11.83 1.70
C CYS A 3 17.77 12.70 1.22
N LYS A 4 17.57 13.47 0.14
CA LYS A 4 18.62 14.33 -0.43
C LYS A 4 18.88 15.56 0.45
N LYS A 5 17.94 15.93 1.33
CA LYS A 5 17.99 17.14 2.16
C LYS A 5 18.37 16.86 3.61
N TYR A 6 17.96 15.73 4.18
CA TYR A 6 18.11 15.41 5.61
C TYR A 6 18.78 14.06 5.90
N GLY A 7 19.35 13.39 4.87
CA GLY A 7 19.93 12.05 5.02
C GLY A 7 18.89 10.93 5.06
N LEU A 8 19.37 9.68 5.10
CA LEU A 8 18.51 8.49 5.12
C LEU A 8 17.82 8.26 6.47
N GLU A 9 18.37 8.81 7.55
CA GLU A 9 17.85 8.69 8.92
C GLU A 9 16.42 9.25 9.07
N HIS A 10 16.10 10.30 8.30
CA HIS A 10 14.76 10.90 8.26
C HIS A 10 14.06 10.71 6.92
N ASN A 11 14.30 9.57 6.25
CA ASN A 11 13.66 9.28 4.97
C ASN A 11 12.16 8.95 5.14
N ASN A 12 11.32 9.99 5.09
CA ASN A 12 9.86 9.85 5.14
C ASN A 12 9.23 9.57 3.75
N ASN A 13 10.03 9.49 2.67
CA ASN A 13 9.49 9.35 1.32
C ASN A 13 8.55 8.14 1.15
N PRO A 14 8.79 6.95 1.77
CA PRO A 14 7.87 5.82 1.64
C PRO A 14 6.48 6.11 2.22
N ILE A 15 6.42 6.82 3.35
CA ILE A 15 5.18 7.19 4.03
C ILE A 15 4.49 8.30 3.26
N GLU A 16 5.23 9.32 2.81
CA GLU A 16 4.70 10.39 1.96
C GLU A 16 4.07 9.83 0.68
N GLY A 17 4.76 8.91 0.00
CA GLY A 17 4.26 8.26 -1.21
C GLY A 17 3.01 7.41 -0.97
N TYR A 18 2.95 6.67 0.15
CA TYR A 18 1.74 5.92 0.52
C TYR A 18 0.56 6.86 0.81
N ASN A 19 0.79 7.95 1.53
CA ASN A 19 -0.23 8.93 1.86
C ASN A 19 -0.73 9.69 0.63
N GLU A 20 0.14 10.05 -0.31
CA GLU A 20 -0.29 10.63 -1.59
C GLU A 20 -1.19 9.68 -2.39
N ASP A 21 -0.83 8.39 -2.44
CA ASP A 21 -1.60 7.36 -3.15
C ASP A 21 -3.03 7.20 -2.58
N ILE A 22 -3.19 7.37 -1.26
CA ILE A 22 -4.49 7.44 -0.59
C ILE A 22 -5.21 8.75 -0.92
N LYS A 23 -4.52 9.91 -0.80
CA LYS A 23 -5.11 11.24 -1.07
C LYS A 23 -5.64 11.37 -2.49
N GLN A 24 -4.94 10.83 -3.49
CA GLN A 24 -5.42 10.85 -4.88
C GLN A 24 -6.73 10.07 -5.03
N ARG A 25 -6.86 8.91 -4.38
CA ARG A 25 -8.12 8.14 -4.41
C ARG A 25 -9.24 8.85 -3.67
N TYR A 26 -8.97 9.35 -2.47
CA TYR A 26 -9.91 10.15 -1.69
C TYR A 26 -10.46 11.34 -2.52
N LYS A 27 -9.58 12.05 -3.24
CA LYS A 27 -9.93 13.17 -4.11
C LYS A 27 -10.89 12.74 -5.24
N VAL A 28 -10.58 11.65 -5.93
CA VAL A 28 -11.42 11.14 -7.04
C VAL A 28 -12.78 10.65 -6.54
N MET A 29 -12.80 9.98 -5.39
CA MET A 29 -14.03 9.44 -4.79
C MET A 29 -14.94 10.51 -4.16
N ARG A 30 -14.42 11.74 -3.97
CA ARG A 30 -15.11 12.84 -3.27
C ARG A 30 -15.49 12.47 -1.84
N GLY A 31 -14.56 11.83 -1.14
CA GLY A 31 -14.73 11.39 0.24
C GLY A 31 -15.37 10.01 0.39
N PHE A 32 -15.29 9.48 1.62
CA PHE A 32 -15.94 8.24 2.01
C PHE A 32 -17.36 8.52 2.51
N LYS A 33 -18.28 7.58 2.31
CA LYS A 33 -19.70 7.75 2.68
C LYS A 33 -19.97 7.41 4.14
N SER A 34 -19.13 6.58 4.74
CA SER A 34 -19.16 6.22 6.15
C SER A 34 -17.77 5.84 6.64
N PHE A 35 -17.60 5.71 7.96
CA PHE A 35 -16.35 5.25 8.56
C PHE A 35 -16.01 3.82 8.13
N GLU A 36 -17.00 2.94 8.08
CA GLU A 36 -16.86 1.54 7.67
C GLU A 36 -16.37 1.45 6.22
N SER A 37 -16.90 2.29 5.34
CA SER A 37 -16.44 2.34 3.94
C SER A 37 -14.99 2.84 3.81
N ALA A 38 -14.57 3.74 4.70
CA ALA A 38 -13.21 4.25 4.73
C ALA A 38 -12.25 3.17 5.24
N ASP A 39 -12.62 2.48 6.32
CA ASP A 39 -11.84 1.42 6.95
C ASP A 39 -11.60 0.26 5.99
N ALA A 40 -12.68 -0.28 5.40
CA ALA A 40 -12.60 -1.36 4.42
C ALA A 40 -11.73 -0.98 3.20
N PHE A 41 -11.82 0.27 2.74
CA PHE A 41 -10.99 0.74 1.63
C PHE A 41 -9.51 0.84 2.00
N LEU A 42 -9.20 1.40 3.18
CA LEU A 42 -7.83 1.58 3.63
C LEU A 42 -7.15 0.23 3.91
N ASP A 43 -7.89 -0.73 4.45
CA ASP A 43 -7.41 -2.10 4.67
C ASP A 43 -7.09 -2.81 3.36
N LEU A 44 -8.03 -2.81 2.40
CA LEU A 44 -7.79 -3.41 1.08
C LEU A 44 -6.60 -2.73 0.39
N ARG A 45 -6.47 -1.41 0.51
CA ARG A 45 -5.34 -0.67 -0.07
C ARG A 45 -4.03 -1.08 0.59
N ARG A 46 -4.00 -1.25 1.91
CA ARG A 46 -2.80 -1.70 2.65
C ARG A 46 -2.39 -3.10 2.21
N ILE A 47 -3.33 -4.03 2.06
CA ILE A 47 -3.08 -5.38 1.56
C ILE A 47 -2.52 -5.33 0.14
N THR A 48 -3.22 -4.64 -0.77
CA THR A 48 -2.83 -4.54 -2.18
C THR A 48 -1.44 -3.91 -2.34
N TYR A 49 -1.15 -2.86 -1.58
CA TYR A 49 0.12 -2.13 -1.64
C TYR A 49 1.31 -2.98 -1.18
N ASN A 50 1.12 -3.83 -0.17
CA ASN A 50 2.19 -4.64 0.39
C ASN A 50 2.38 -5.98 -0.32
N PHE A 51 1.29 -6.63 -0.73
CA PHE A 51 1.30 -8.04 -1.15
C PHE A 51 0.93 -8.29 -2.61
N VAL A 52 0.35 -7.32 -3.32
CA VAL A 52 -0.12 -7.52 -4.71
C VAL A 52 0.67 -6.69 -5.71
N ARG A 53 0.94 -5.43 -5.40
CA ARG A 53 1.49 -4.45 -6.36
C ARG A 53 2.96 -4.70 -6.69
N GLY A 54 3.25 -4.79 -8.00
CA GLY A 54 4.61 -4.89 -8.56
C GLY A 54 5.13 -6.32 -8.69
N ASP A 55 6.18 -6.53 -9.49
CA ASP A 55 6.75 -7.87 -9.72
C ASP A 55 7.38 -8.42 -8.44
N VAL A 56 8.12 -7.58 -7.70
CA VAL A 56 8.61 -7.87 -6.35
C VAL A 56 7.87 -6.96 -5.37
N THR A 57 7.02 -7.57 -4.56
CA THR A 57 6.16 -6.83 -3.62
C THR A 57 6.97 -6.28 -2.44
N ARG A 58 6.40 -5.34 -1.70
CA ARG A 58 7.06 -4.76 -0.52
C ARG A 58 7.24 -5.79 0.59
N ALA A 59 6.24 -6.66 0.76
CA ALA A 59 6.31 -7.79 1.67
C ALA A 59 7.50 -8.70 1.30
N MET A 60 7.66 -9.04 0.02
CA MET A 60 8.80 -9.86 -0.44
C MET A 60 10.14 -9.18 -0.17
N ARG A 61 10.25 -7.87 -0.42
CA ARG A 61 11.47 -7.09 -0.12
C ARG A 61 11.81 -7.08 1.38
N ALA A 62 10.79 -7.18 2.24
CA ALA A 62 10.94 -7.28 3.68
C ALA A 62 11.17 -8.72 4.18
N GLY A 63 11.31 -9.70 3.27
CA GLY A 63 11.49 -11.11 3.62
C GLY A 63 10.20 -11.87 3.94
N ILE A 64 9.03 -11.24 3.76
CA ILE A 64 7.72 -11.89 3.93
C ILE A 64 7.30 -12.48 2.58
N SER A 65 7.59 -13.76 2.39
CA SER A 65 7.23 -14.49 1.17
C SER A 65 5.95 -15.31 1.40
N LEU A 66 4.85 -14.87 0.80
CA LEU A 66 3.63 -15.65 0.69
C LEU A 66 3.63 -16.34 -0.69
N GLU A 67 3.39 -17.64 -0.75
CA GLU A 67 3.32 -18.43 -1.99
C GLU A 67 2.00 -18.17 -2.75
N LEU A 68 1.72 -16.91 -3.08
CA LEU A 68 0.43 -16.47 -3.65
C LEU A 68 0.25 -16.77 -5.14
N GLY A 69 1.26 -17.39 -5.77
CA GLY A 69 1.27 -17.63 -7.22
C GLY A 69 1.27 -16.33 -8.05
N TRP A 70 0.81 -16.46 -9.31
CA TRP A 70 0.79 -15.36 -10.27
C TRP A 70 -0.34 -14.36 -9.98
N ASN A 71 -1.54 -14.86 -9.67
CA ASN A 71 -2.67 -14.03 -9.24
C ASN A 71 -2.66 -13.83 -7.72
N ARG A 72 -1.84 -12.89 -7.27
CA ARG A 72 -1.62 -12.69 -5.83
C ARG A 72 -2.87 -12.30 -5.05
N LEU A 73 -3.79 -11.56 -5.66
CA LEU A 73 -5.03 -11.16 -4.99
C LEU A 73 -5.95 -12.37 -4.77
N GLU A 74 -6.08 -13.24 -5.76
CA GLU A 74 -6.81 -14.49 -5.63
C GLU A 74 -6.14 -15.43 -4.61
N GLY A 75 -4.81 -15.51 -4.62
CA GLY A 75 -4.05 -16.25 -3.61
C GLY A 75 -4.37 -15.79 -2.19
N LEU A 76 -4.44 -14.47 -1.94
CA LEU A 76 -4.78 -13.91 -0.63
C LEU A 76 -6.20 -14.23 -0.18
N ILE A 77 -7.16 -14.36 -1.10
CA ILE A 77 -8.55 -14.70 -0.78
C ILE A 77 -8.70 -16.19 -0.43
N LYS A 78 -7.82 -17.04 -0.97
CA LYS A 78 -7.87 -18.49 -0.81
C LYS A 78 -7.08 -19.04 0.38
N ILE A 79 -6.30 -18.20 1.06
CA ILE A 79 -5.62 -18.53 2.32
C ILE A 79 -6.63 -18.48 3.46
#